data_AF-A0AAD4Z5U4-F1
#
_entry.id   AF-A0AAD4Z5U4-F1
#
_cell.length_a   1.000
_cell.length_b   1.000
_cell.length_c   1.000
_cell.angle_alpha   90.00
_cell.angle_beta   90.00
_cell.angle_gamma   90.00
#
_symmetry.space_group_name_H-M   'P 1'
#
loop_
_entity.id
_entity.type
_entity.pdbx_description
1 polymer ?
#
loop_
_entity_poly.entity_id
_entity_poly.type
_entity_poly.pdbx_seq_one_letter_code
_entity_poly.pdbx_strand_id
1 'polypeptide(L)'
;MQQLLPVAIRSVLEKPARYAITRLCFFFNAICAKTVDVSKLDKLEEDVVVTLCLLEKYFPPSFFDIMVHLVVHLVREVRLCGPVYFRWMYPFERYMKVLKGYVQNRTRPEGCIAERYIAEEAVEFCTQHLSDVSTVGVPSSQKMGVSKPLSGCIVSVVDQDLLNQAHLYVLENTAEVLPYIEQHMIHIKTAYPKFRKRTKWLQDKHNSTSFNGYASRFKVNLRKTIMAYQKI
;
A
#
# COMPACT_ATOMS: atom_id res chain seq x y z
N MET A 1 17.72 -0.37 -15.33
CA MET A 1 17.96 -1.34 -16.41
C MET A 1 17.19 -1.01 -17.68
N GLN A 2 15.93 -0.57 -17.59
CA GLN A 2 15.09 -0.34 -18.77
C GLN A 2 15.60 0.74 -19.75
N GLN A 3 16.41 1.72 -19.32
CA GLN A 3 16.94 2.78 -20.18
C GLN A 3 18.35 2.51 -20.70
N LEU A 4 19.17 1.80 -19.92
CA LEU A 4 20.58 1.54 -20.25
C LEU A 4 20.76 0.31 -21.13
N LEU A 5 19.90 -0.70 -20.97
CA LEU A 5 20.01 -1.96 -21.73
C LEU A 5 19.89 -1.75 -23.25
N PRO A 6 18.93 -0.97 -23.79
CA PRO A 6 18.86 -0.69 -25.22
C PRO A 6 20.13 -0.03 -25.80
N VAL A 7 20.83 0.77 -24.97
CA VAL A 7 22.08 1.43 -25.36
C VAL A 7 23.23 0.42 -25.36
N ALA A 8 23.32 -0.43 -24.32
CA ALA A 8 24.38 -1.41 -24.16
C ALA A 8 24.39 -2.47 -25.27
N ILE A 9 23.21 -2.92 -25.72
CA ILE A 9 23.10 -3.98 -26.74
C ILE A 9 23.26 -3.45 -28.18
N ARG A 10 23.51 -2.14 -28.37
CA ARG A 10 23.47 -1.50 -29.69
C ARG A 10 24.47 -2.09 -30.68
N SER A 11 25.67 -2.43 -30.21
CA SER A 11 26.75 -3.03 -31.01
C SER A 11 26.85 -4.55 -30.89
N VAL A 12 26.04 -5.17 -30.02
CA VAL A 12 26.16 -6.59 -29.68
C VAL A 12 25.17 -7.45 -30.49
N LEU A 13 23.95 -6.96 -30.70
CA LEU A 13 22.87 -7.72 -31.33
C LEU A 13 22.49 -7.18 -32.70
N GLU A 14 22.01 -8.09 -33.55
CA GLU A 14 21.44 -7.74 -34.85
C GLU A 14 20.25 -6.78 -34.70
N LYS A 15 20.04 -5.93 -35.71
CA LYS A 15 18.97 -4.92 -35.73
C LYS A 15 17.59 -5.47 -35.30
N PRO A 16 17.09 -6.61 -35.82
CA PRO A 16 15.78 -7.12 -35.45
C PRO A 16 15.68 -7.59 -33.99
N ALA A 17 16.67 -8.34 -33.49
CA ALA A 17 16.71 -8.80 -32.09
C ALA A 17 16.81 -7.62 -31.12
N ARG A 18 17.65 -6.63 -31.45
CA ARG A 18 17.77 -5.38 -30.70
C ARG A 18 16.44 -4.61 -30.64
N TYR A 19 15.71 -4.56 -31.76
CA TYR A 19 14.40 -3.91 -31.80
C TYR A 19 13.40 -4.57 -30.85
N ALA A 20 13.34 -5.91 -30.83
CA ALA A 20 12.47 -6.65 -29.92
C ALA A 20 12.79 -6.36 -28.43
N ILE A 21 14.07 -6.44 -28.05
CA ILE A 21 14.49 -6.11 -26.66
C ILE A 21 14.19 -4.65 -26.32
N THR A 22 14.39 -3.73 -27.27
CA THR A 22 14.14 -2.31 -27.06
C THR A 22 12.65 -2.05 -26.78
N ARG A 23 11.74 -2.71 -27.52
CA ARG A 23 10.30 -2.65 -27.24
C ARG A 23 9.97 -3.16 -25.84
N LEU A 24 10.54 -4.29 -25.44
CA LEU A 24 10.36 -4.85 -24.10
C LEU A 24 10.85 -3.88 -23.01
N CYS A 25 11.99 -3.21 -23.25
CA CYS A 25 12.50 -2.19 -22.34
C CYS A 25 11.56 -0.99 -22.21
N PHE A 26 10.98 -0.51 -23.32
CA PHE A 26 9.99 0.57 -23.30
C PHE A 26 8.70 0.16 -22.58
N PHE A 27 8.25 -1.07 -22.76
CA PHE A 27 7.13 -1.64 -22.00
C PHE A 27 7.41 -1.57 -20.49
N PHE A 28 8.56 -2.10 -20.04
CA PHE A 28 8.93 -2.05 -18.62
C PHE A 28 9.10 -0.61 -18.10
N ASN A 29 9.62 0.31 -18.91
CA ASN A 29 9.68 1.73 -18.55
C ASN A 29 8.28 2.32 -18.30
N ALA A 30 7.31 1.98 -19.15
CA ALA A 30 5.95 2.50 -19.05
C ALA A 30 5.23 2.00 -17.80
N ILE A 31 5.29 0.69 -17.50
CA ILE A 31 4.61 0.12 -16.33
C ILE A 31 5.31 0.49 -15.00
N CYS A 32 6.62 0.76 -15.03
CA CYS A 32 7.38 1.17 -13.85
C CYS A 32 7.34 2.68 -13.61
N ALA A 33 6.60 3.43 -14.43
CA ALA A 33 6.40 4.86 -14.21
C ALA A 33 5.70 5.10 -12.86
N LYS A 34 6.04 6.22 -12.22
CA LYS A 34 5.47 6.63 -10.93
C LYS A 34 3.94 6.80 -10.99
N THR A 35 3.44 7.22 -12.14
CA THR A 35 2.02 7.43 -12.43
C THR A 35 1.64 6.61 -13.64
N VAL A 36 0.50 5.91 -13.57
CA VAL A 36 0.01 5.07 -14.66
C VAL A 36 -1.23 5.72 -15.27
N ASP A 37 -1.22 5.86 -16.59
CA ASP A 37 -2.37 6.33 -17.35
C ASP A 37 -3.22 5.13 -17.81
N VAL A 38 -4.40 4.98 -17.21
CA VAL A 38 -5.30 3.84 -17.45
C VAL A 38 -5.73 3.77 -18.91
N SER A 39 -5.87 4.90 -19.59
CA SER A 39 -6.30 4.96 -21.00
C SER A 39 -5.29 4.33 -21.97
N LYS A 40 -4.01 4.24 -21.56
CA LYS A 40 -2.94 3.66 -22.38
C LYS A 40 -2.73 2.16 -22.12
N LEU A 41 -3.41 1.58 -21.13
CA LEU A 41 -3.16 0.20 -20.71
C LEU A 41 -3.59 -0.82 -21.76
N ASP A 42 -4.74 -0.63 -22.42
CA ASP A 42 -5.19 -1.57 -23.47
C ASP A 42 -4.16 -1.67 -24.60
N LYS A 43 -3.64 -0.52 -25.06
CA LYS A 43 -2.59 -0.48 -26.07
C LYS A 43 -1.27 -1.13 -25.59
N LEU A 44 -0.89 -0.92 -24.33
CA LEU A 44 0.28 -1.54 -23.73
C LEU A 44 0.17 -3.08 -23.68
N GLU A 45 -1.04 -3.59 -23.46
CA GLU A 45 -1.32 -5.04 -23.45
C GLU A 45 -1.18 -5.64 -24.85
N GLU A 46 -1.73 -4.99 -25.87
CA GLU A 46 -1.54 -5.41 -27.27
C GLU A 46 -0.05 -5.35 -27.67
N ASP A 47 0.63 -4.26 -27.32
CA ASP A 47 2.03 -4.05 -27.67
C ASP A 47 2.96 -5.08 -27.03
N VAL A 48 2.68 -5.53 -25.80
CA VAL A 48 3.53 -6.53 -25.12
C VAL A 48 3.37 -7.91 -25.73
N VAL A 49 2.17 -8.29 -26.15
CA VAL A 49 1.94 -9.56 -26.85
C VAL A 49 2.74 -9.61 -28.15
N VAL A 50 2.66 -8.55 -28.98
CA VAL A 50 3.46 -8.46 -30.21
C VAL A 50 4.96 -8.48 -29.90
N THR A 51 5.37 -7.82 -28.81
CA THR A 51 6.78 -7.80 -28.39
C THR A 51 7.29 -9.19 -28.02
N LEU A 52 6.50 -9.99 -27.30
CA LEU A 52 6.87 -11.37 -26.98
C LEU A 52 6.92 -12.26 -28.23
N CYS A 53 5.99 -12.13 -29.17
CA CYS A 53 6.06 -12.84 -30.45
C CYS A 53 7.32 -12.47 -31.25
N LEU A 54 7.73 -11.20 -31.22
CA LEU A 54 8.99 -10.77 -31.83
C LEU A 54 10.20 -11.39 -31.14
N LEU A 55 10.19 -11.47 -29.80
CA LEU A 55 11.27 -12.14 -29.08
C LEU A 55 11.31 -13.64 -29.44
N GLU A 56 10.16 -14.30 -29.54
CA GLU A 56 10.05 -15.75 -29.85
C GLU A 56 10.64 -16.07 -31.22
N LYS A 57 10.53 -15.13 -32.16
CA LYS A 57 11.13 -15.27 -33.49
C LYS A 57 12.67 -15.26 -33.47
N TYR A 58 13.30 -14.58 -32.51
CA TYR A 58 14.76 -14.34 -32.52
C TYR A 58 15.53 -15.05 -31.40
N PHE A 59 14.86 -15.48 -30.33
CA PHE A 59 15.48 -16.15 -29.20
C PHE A 59 15.11 -17.64 -29.17
N PRO A 60 15.99 -18.52 -28.67
CA PRO A 60 15.71 -19.95 -28.60
C PRO A 60 14.54 -20.23 -27.63
N PRO A 61 13.80 -21.34 -27.82
CA PRO A 61 12.70 -21.73 -26.92
C PRO A 61 13.10 -21.80 -25.43
N SER A 62 14.37 -22.13 -25.14
CA SER A 62 14.91 -22.15 -23.78
C SER A 62 14.91 -20.79 -23.08
N PHE A 63 14.79 -19.69 -23.83
CA PHE A 63 14.63 -18.34 -23.26
C PHE A 63 13.21 -18.10 -22.74
N PHE A 64 12.20 -18.79 -23.28
CA PHE A 64 10.79 -18.60 -22.94
C PHE A 64 10.37 -19.50 -21.78
N ASP A 65 10.89 -19.17 -20.61
CA ASP A 65 10.42 -19.75 -19.36
C ASP A 65 9.15 -19.07 -18.85
N ILE A 66 8.66 -19.54 -17.71
CA ILE A 66 7.46 -19.00 -17.07
C ILE A 66 7.60 -17.50 -16.75
N MET A 67 8.81 -17.02 -16.46
CA MET A 67 9.05 -15.62 -16.10
C MET A 67 8.83 -14.69 -17.29
N VAL A 68 9.29 -15.09 -18.49
CA VAL A 68 9.05 -14.33 -19.72
C VAL A 68 7.55 -14.31 -20.05
N HIS A 69 6.85 -15.42 -19.83
CA HIS A 69 5.41 -15.49 -20.07
C HIS A 69 4.60 -14.56 -19.15
N LEU A 70 4.96 -14.45 -17.87
CA LEU A 70 4.27 -13.60 -16.89
C LEU A 70 4.20 -12.12 -17.30
N VAL A 71 5.07 -11.66 -18.21
CA VAL A 71 5.10 -10.28 -18.70
C VAL A 71 3.75 -9.87 -19.31
N VAL A 72 3.01 -10.78 -19.94
CA VAL A 72 1.67 -10.47 -20.50
C VAL A 72 0.65 -10.10 -19.43
N HIS A 73 0.79 -10.65 -18.21
CA HIS A 73 -0.17 -10.43 -17.13
C HIS A 73 0.08 -9.12 -16.37
N LEU A 74 1.28 -8.52 -16.52
CA LEU A 74 1.66 -7.32 -15.77
C LEU A 74 0.73 -6.13 -16.03
N VAL A 75 0.21 -5.98 -17.25
CA VAL A 75 -0.72 -4.88 -17.56
C VAL A 75 -2.03 -5.04 -16.80
N ARG A 76 -2.56 -6.26 -16.75
CA ARG A 76 -3.75 -6.59 -15.97
C ARG A 76 -3.51 -6.38 -14.48
N GLU A 77 -2.36 -6.78 -13.97
CA GLU A 77 -2.00 -6.53 -12.57
C GLU A 77 -1.91 -5.04 -12.25
N VAL A 78 -1.35 -4.23 -13.14
CA VAL A 78 -1.28 -2.76 -13.00
C VAL A 78 -2.67 -2.15 -12.99
N ARG A 79 -3.58 -2.65 -13.83
CA ARG A 79 -4.98 -2.20 -13.86
C ARG A 79 -5.70 -2.47 -12.54
N LEU A 80 -5.44 -3.63 -11.91
CA LEU A 80 -6.12 -4.06 -10.70
C LEU A 80 -5.55 -3.44 -9.42
N CYS A 81 -4.22 -3.35 -9.29
CA CYS A 81 -3.60 -2.93 -8.02
C CYS A 81 -2.70 -1.71 -8.15
N GLY A 82 -2.77 -0.99 -9.28
CA GLY A 82 -2.09 0.29 -9.46
C GLY A 82 -0.58 0.18 -9.78
N PRO A 83 0.17 1.28 -9.63
CA PRO A 83 1.58 1.36 -10.03
C PRO A 83 2.46 0.26 -9.43
N VAL A 84 3.36 -0.29 -10.25
CA VAL A 84 4.17 -1.48 -9.88
C VAL A 84 5.19 -1.16 -8.76
N TYR A 85 5.64 0.10 -8.64
CA TYR A 85 6.67 0.51 -7.68
C TYR A 85 6.39 0.10 -6.23
N PHE A 86 5.12 0.12 -5.79
CA PHE A 86 4.73 -0.25 -4.42
C PHE A 86 4.62 -1.76 -4.20
N ARG A 87 4.68 -2.56 -5.27
CA ARG A 87 4.46 -4.01 -5.24
C ARG A 87 5.69 -4.82 -5.64
N TRP A 88 6.79 -4.16 -5.99
CA TRP A 88 8.06 -4.85 -6.18
C TRP A 88 8.46 -5.54 -4.89
N MET A 89 8.87 -6.81 -5.01
CA MET A 89 9.43 -7.54 -3.87
C MET A 89 10.74 -6.90 -3.39
N TYR A 90 11.46 -6.21 -4.26
CA TYR A 90 12.80 -5.69 -3.98
C TYR A 90 12.88 -4.78 -2.73
N PRO A 91 12.01 -3.77 -2.53
CA PRO A 91 11.92 -3.04 -1.27
C PRO A 91 11.72 -3.94 -0.04
N PHE A 92 10.81 -4.92 -0.12
CA PHE A 92 10.51 -5.84 0.99
C PHE A 92 11.70 -6.74 1.31
N GLU A 93 12.35 -7.30 0.29
CA GLU A 93 13.55 -8.13 0.44
C GLU A 93 14.71 -7.33 1.05
N ARG A 94 14.91 -6.09 0.58
CA ARG A 94 15.95 -5.20 1.11
C ARG A 94 15.68 -4.87 2.57
N TYR A 95 14.43 -4.56 2.93
CA TYR A 95 14.06 -4.29 4.31
C TYR A 95 14.21 -5.54 5.20
N MET A 96 13.80 -6.70 4.70
CA MET A 96 13.96 -7.97 5.39
C MET A 96 15.44 -8.30 5.67
N LYS A 97 16.34 -7.96 4.74
CA LYS A 97 17.80 -8.08 4.95
C LYS A 97 18.27 -7.21 6.12
N VAL A 98 17.74 -6.00 6.29
CA VAL A 98 18.06 -5.12 7.42
C VAL A 98 17.55 -5.72 8.72
N LEU A 99 16.27 -6.12 8.77
CA LEU A 99 15.68 -6.76 9.95
C LEU A 99 16.43 -8.03 10.38
N LYS A 100 16.89 -8.82 9.40
CA LYS A 100 17.72 -10.00 9.67
C LYS A 100 19.03 -9.64 10.38
N GLY A 101 19.59 -8.46 10.10
CA GLY A 101 20.77 -7.93 10.80
C GLY A 101 20.52 -7.58 12.27
N TYR A 102 19.27 -7.28 12.65
CA TYR A 102 18.91 -7.00 14.04
C TYR A 102 18.85 -8.25 14.92
N VAL A 103 18.66 -9.43 14.31
CA VAL A 103 18.51 -10.69 15.06
C VAL A 103 19.85 -11.14 15.64
N GLN A 104 20.11 -10.76 16.88
CA GLN A 104 21.30 -11.20 17.63
C GLN A 104 21.08 -12.54 18.34
N ASN A 105 19.84 -12.83 18.77
CA ASN A 105 19.45 -14.09 19.38
C ASN A 105 18.35 -14.77 18.57
N ARG A 106 18.70 -15.90 17.93
CA ARG A 106 17.77 -16.67 17.07
C ARG A 106 16.63 -17.34 17.85
N THR A 107 16.73 -17.47 19.17
CA THR A 107 15.65 -18.03 20.00
C THR A 107 14.51 -17.03 20.24
N ARG A 108 14.76 -15.73 20.02
CA ARG A 108 13.80 -14.63 20.20
C ARG A 108 13.97 -13.54 19.13
N PRO A 109 13.81 -13.87 17.84
CA PRO A 109 14.12 -12.96 16.74
C PRO A 109 13.25 -11.70 16.74
N GLU A 110 11.98 -11.82 17.08
CA GLU A 110 11.01 -10.72 17.16
C GLU A 110 11.42 -9.68 18.22
N GLY A 111 11.87 -10.16 19.39
CA GLY A 111 12.36 -9.29 20.47
C GLY A 111 13.62 -8.53 20.08
N CYS A 112 14.58 -9.19 19.42
CA CYS A 112 15.79 -8.54 18.92
C CYS A 112 15.49 -7.47 17.87
N ILE A 113 14.55 -7.75 16.96
CA ILE A 113 14.11 -6.78 15.95
C ILE A 113 13.46 -5.57 16.62
N ALA A 114 12.52 -5.79 17.54
CA ALA A 114 11.81 -4.71 18.23
C ALA A 114 12.76 -3.81 19.04
N GLU A 115 13.69 -4.40 19.79
CA GLU A 115 14.67 -3.67 20.60
C GLU A 115 15.57 -2.79 19.75
N ARG A 116 16.11 -3.34 18.65
CA ARG A 116 16.98 -2.60 17.72
C ARG A 116 16.23 -1.49 16.99
N TYR A 117 15.00 -1.76 16.57
CA TYR A 117 14.17 -0.79 15.89
C TYR A 117 13.86 0.42 16.79
N ILE A 118 13.50 0.19 18.06
CA ILE A 118 13.29 1.27 19.05
C ILE A 118 14.57 2.09 19.26
N ALA A 119 15.72 1.43 19.36
CA ALA A 119 17.00 2.12 19.52
C ALA A 119 17.33 3.00 18.31
N GLU A 120 17.08 2.53 17.09
CA GLU A 120 17.27 3.32 15.87
C GLU A 120 16.32 4.52 15.79
N GLU A 121 15.03 4.34 16.08
CA GLU A 121 14.06 5.45 16.11
C GLU A 121 14.44 6.51 17.15
N ALA A 122 14.88 6.10 18.34
CA ALA A 122 15.33 7.03 19.37
C ALA A 122 16.57 7.84 18.92
N VAL A 123 17.54 7.17 18.28
CA VAL A 123 18.73 7.84 17.72
C VAL A 123 18.34 8.80 16.61
N GLU A 124 17.49 8.39 15.66
CA GLU A 124 17.02 9.24 14.57
C GLU A 124 16.29 10.47 15.09
N PHE A 125 15.39 10.31 16.07
CA PHE A 125 14.72 11.41 16.75
C PHE A 125 15.71 12.39 17.38
N CYS A 126 16.73 11.88 18.09
CA CYS A 126 17.75 12.73 18.70
C CYS A 126 18.57 13.48 17.66
N THR A 127 18.90 12.86 16.52
CA THR A 127 19.67 13.53 15.45
C THR A 127 18.94 14.69 14.78
N GLN A 128 17.61 14.63 14.68
CA GLN A 128 16.83 15.74 14.14
C GLN A 128 16.87 16.98 15.05
N HIS A 129 17.14 16.79 16.35
CA HIS A 129 17.15 17.86 17.35
C HIS A 129 18.57 18.27 17.79
N LEU A 130 19.59 17.51 17.39
CA LEU A 130 20.99 17.77 17.71
C LEU A 130 21.73 18.11 16.40
N SER A 131 21.81 19.41 16.07
CA SER A 131 22.35 19.91 14.80
C SER A 131 23.84 19.62 14.56
N ASP A 132 24.59 19.20 15.59
CA ASP A 132 26.06 19.05 15.53
C ASP A 132 26.59 17.65 15.89
N VAL A 133 25.75 16.61 15.86
CA VAL A 133 26.18 15.24 16.19
C VAL A 133 26.16 14.34 14.96
N SER A 134 27.32 13.88 14.53
CA SER A 134 27.44 12.84 13.49
C SER A 134 27.14 11.47 14.09
N THR A 135 26.06 10.81 13.66
CA THR A 135 25.77 9.44 14.07
C THR A 135 26.70 8.44 13.39
N VAL A 136 27.37 7.62 14.19
CA VAL A 136 28.19 6.50 13.70
C VAL A 136 27.27 5.31 13.44
N GLY A 137 27.29 4.78 12.21
CA GLY A 137 26.52 3.58 11.83
C GLY A 137 25.13 3.85 11.25
N VAL A 138 24.60 5.07 11.37
CA VAL A 138 23.45 5.53 10.59
C VAL A 138 23.99 6.17 9.32
N PRO A 139 23.62 5.74 8.11
CA PRO A 139 24.02 6.43 6.89
C PRO A 139 23.53 7.88 6.98
N SER A 140 24.46 8.84 6.97
CA SER A 140 24.14 10.26 6.83
C SER A 140 23.17 10.42 5.66
N SER A 141 21.99 10.99 5.91
CA SER A 141 20.99 11.24 4.85
C SER A 141 21.43 12.35 3.88
N GLN A 142 22.67 12.84 3.97
CA GLN A 142 23.19 13.81 3.02
C GLN A 142 23.38 13.16 1.64
N LYS A 143 22.38 13.44 0.79
CA LYS A 143 22.37 13.32 -0.68
C LYS A 143 22.00 11.96 -1.27
N MET A 144 21.12 11.18 -0.64
CA MET A 144 20.03 10.64 -1.47
C MET A 144 19.06 11.80 -1.63
N GLY A 145 19.02 12.40 -2.83
CA GLY A 145 18.11 13.50 -3.13
C GLY A 145 16.77 13.16 -2.53
N VAL A 146 16.36 13.97 -1.53
CA VAL A 146 15.16 13.79 -0.74
C VAL A 146 14.07 13.41 -1.71
N SER A 147 13.72 12.13 -1.76
CA SER A 147 12.46 11.73 -2.34
C SER A 147 11.46 12.43 -1.45
N LYS A 148 10.97 13.58 -1.91
CA LYS A 148 9.91 14.33 -1.27
C LYS A 148 8.91 13.30 -0.77
N PRO A 149 8.50 13.33 0.52
CA PRO A 149 7.41 12.47 0.96
C PRO A 149 6.29 12.58 -0.07
N LEU A 150 5.97 11.45 -0.67
CA LEU A 150 4.87 11.35 -1.62
C LEU A 150 3.62 11.52 -0.77
N SER A 151 3.10 12.75 -0.82
CA SER A 151 2.18 13.33 0.15
C SER A 151 2.89 13.85 1.39
N GLY A 152 3.05 15.17 1.48
CA GLY A 152 3.06 15.79 2.80
C GLY A 152 1.72 15.43 3.43
N CYS A 153 1.74 14.52 4.39
CA CYS A 153 0.58 14.26 5.21
C CYS A 153 0.26 15.59 5.91
N ILE A 154 -0.72 16.31 5.38
CA ILE A 154 -1.36 17.37 6.13
C ILE A 154 -2.14 16.62 7.19
N VAL A 155 -1.54 16.49 8.38
CA VAL A 155 -2.27 16.09 9.58
C VAL A 155 -3.18 17.26 9.91
N SER A 156 -4.31 17.33 9.21
CA SER A 156 -5.39 18.21 9.62
C SER A 156 -5.96 17.60 10.88
N VAL A 157 -5.92 18.35 11.98
CA VAL A 157 -6.71 18.01 13.16
C VAL A 157 -8.17 18.09 12.72
N VAL A 158 -8.77 16.92 12.50
CA VAL A 158 -10.17 16.82 12.08
C VAL A 158 -11.03 17.13 13.30
N ASP A 159 -11.97 18.05 13.13
CA ASP A 159 -12.94 18.37 14.17
C ASP A 159 -13.74 17.12 14.58
N GLN A 160 -14.04 17.00 15.87
CA GLN A 160 -14.67 15.79 16.42
C GLN A 160 -16.04 15.53 15.78
N ASP A 161 -16.76 16.60 15.40
CA ASP A 161 -18.05 16.49 14.72
C ASP A 161 -17.91 15.92 13.30
N LEU A 162 -16.88 16.34 12.55
CA LEU A 162 -16.61 15.81 11.22
C LEU A 162 -16.18 14.34 11.28
N LEU A 163 -15.39 13.97 12.29
CA LEU A 163 -15.01 12.58 12.54
C LEU A 163 -16.23 11.72 12.88
N ASN A 164 -17.14 12.23 13.71
CA ASN A 164 -18.38 11.54 14.06
C ASN A 164 -19.29 11.36 12.83
N GLN A 165 -19.39 12.35 11.96
CA GLN A 165 -20.14 12.25 10.69
C GLN A 165 -19.55 11.18 9.77
N ALA A 166 -18.21 11.15 9.62
CA ALA A 166 -17.54 10.13 8.81
C ALA A 166 -17.77 8.71 9.35
N HIS A 167 -17.70 8.53 10.67
CA HIS A 167 -18.01 7.24 11.31
C HIS A 167 -19.47 6.82 11.08
N LEU A 168 -20.43 7.74 11.24
CA LEU A 168 -21.84 7.45 10.98
C LEU A 168 -22.07 7.05 9.52
N TYR A 169 -21.46 7.76 8.58
CA TYR A 169 -21.57 7.45 7.15
C TYR A 169 -21.07 6.03 6.83
N VAL A 170 -19.93 5.62 7.38
CA VAL A 170 -19.41 4.27 7.19
C VAL A 170 -20.35 3.23 7.76
N LEU A 171 -20.88 3.44 8.97
CA LEU A 171 -21.78 2.49 9.64
C LEU A 171 -23.11 2.33 8.89
N GLU A 172 -23.68 3.41 8.35
CA GLU A 172 -24.93 3.37 7.59
C GLU A 172 -24.79 2.69 6.21
N ASN A 173 -23.59 2.75 5.61
CA ASN A 173 -23.32 2.20 4.28
C ASN A 173 -22.64 0.82 4.31
N THR A 174 -22.40 0.23 5.48
CA THR A 174 -21.82 -1.13 5.59
C THR A 174 -22.88 -2.19 5.91
N ALA A 175 -23.11 -3.09 4.95
CA ALA A 175 -24.10 -4.16 5.07
C ALA A 175 -23.83 -5.09 6.27
N GLU A 176 -22.56 -5.30 6.65
CA GLU A 176 -22.16 -6.13 7.78
C GLU A 176 -22.57 -5.54 9.15
N VAL A 177 -22.84 -4.24 9.20
CA VAL A 177 -23.14 -3.51 10.44
C VAL A 177 -24.65 -3.43 10.71
N LEU A 178 -25.49 -3.62 9.67
CA LEU A 178 -26.95 -3.63 9.76
C LEU A 178 -27.53 -4.45 10.94
N PRO A 179 -27.12 -5.71 11.19
CA PRO A 179 -27.68 -6.47 12.31
C PRO A 179 -27.38 -5.83 13.68
N TYR A 180 -26.26 -5.12 13.81
CA TYR A 180 -25.90 -4.42 15.04
C TYR A 180 -26.69 -3.12 15.21
N ILE A 181 -26.97 -2.41 14.10
CA ILE A 181 -27.83 -1.22 14.09
C ILE A 181 -29.24 -1.58 14.58
N GLU A 182 -29.81 -2.68 14.09
CA GLU A 182 -31.12 -3.16 14.50
C GLU A 182 -31.16 -3.51 16.00
N GLN A 183 -30.15 -4.24 16.49
CA GLN A 183 -30.03 -4.59 17.91
C GLN A 183 -29.94 -3.35 18.80
N HIS A 184 -29.14 -2.35 18.41
CA HIS A 184 -29.00 -1.11 19.18
C HIS A 184 -30.32 -0.32 19.19
N MET A 185 -31.03 -0.28 18.07
CA MET A 185 -32.34 0.39 17.99
C MET A 185 -33.40 -0.29 18.88
N ILE A 186 -33.40 -1.62 18.97
CA ILE A 186 -34.26 -2.36 19.89
C ILE A 186 -33.89 -2.04 21.34
N HIS A 187 -32.59 -1.98 21.65
CA HIS A 187 -32.11 -1.63 22.98
C HIS A 187 -32.55 -0.23 23.41
N ILE A 188 -32.39 0.79 22.56
CA ILE A 188 -32.83 2.16 22.88
C ILE A 188 -34.34 2.21 23.12
N LYS A 189 -35.14 1.53 22.28
CA LYS A 189 -36.60 1.45 22.45
C LYS A 189 -37.01 0.79 23.77
N THR A 190 -36.21 -0.15 24.25
CA THR A 190 -36.46 -0.89 25.50
C THR A 190 -36.00 -0.09 26.72
N ALA A 191 -34.84 0.55 26.64
CA ALA A 191 -34.28 1.39 27.70
C ALA A 191 -35.07 2.69 27.91
N TYR A 192 -35.69 3.21 26.84
CA TYR A 192 -36.43 4.47 26.85
C TYR A 192 -37.88 4.30 26.34
N PRO A 193 -38.72 3.56 27.09
CA PRO A 193 -40.08 3.22 26.65
C PRO A 193 -40.97 4.45 26.42
N LYS A 194 -40.71 5.56 27.14
CA LYS A 194 -41.42 6.84 27.00
C LYS A 194 -41.22 7.48 25.61
N PHE A 195 -40.10 7.19 24.95
CA PHE A 195 -39.75 7.77 23.65
C PHE A 195 -39.90 6.76 22.49
N ARG A 196 -40.47 5.57 22.77
CA ARG A 196 -40.62 4.47 21.80
C ARG A 196 -41.35 4.85 20.50
N LYS A 197 -42.28 5.81 20.57
CA LYS A 197 -43.04 6.31 19.41
C LYS A 197 -42.41 7.53 18.73
N ARG A 198 -41.34 8.12 19.29
CA ARG A 198 -40.68 9.31 18.74
C ARG A 198 -39.50 8.91 17.87
N THR A 199 -39.76 8.70 16.58
CA THR A 199 -38.76 8.23 15.60
C THR A 199 -37.53 9.14 15.53
N LYS A 200 -37.73 10.47 15.46
CA LYS A 200 -36.62 11.44 15.42
C LYS A 200 -35.72 11.35 16.64
N TRP A 201 -36.32 11.29 17.83
CA TRP A 201 -35.55 11.18 19.08
C TRP A 201 -34.76 9.86 19.17
N LEU A 202 -35.34 8.75 18.71
CA LEU A 202 -34.66 7.46 18.68
C LEU A 202 -33.45 7.48 17.74
N GLN A 203 -33.58 8.13 16.57
CA GLN A 203 -32.48 8.28 15.62
C GLN A 203 -31.38 9.20 16.17
N ASP A 204 -31.74 10.35 16.75
CA ASP A 204 -30.78 11.27 17.36
C ASP A 204 -30.03 10.60 18.53
N LYS A 205 -30.75 9.78 19.31
CA LYS A 205 -30.16 9.01 20.40
C LYS A 205 -29.25 7.88 19.90
N HIS A 206 -29.63 7.22 18.80
CA HIS A 206 -28.78 6.24 18.12
C HIS A 206 -27.48 6.88 17.66
N ASN A 207 -27.58 7.97 16.90
CA ASN A 207 -26.45 8.66 16.27
C ASN A 207 -25.47 9.24 17.30
N SER A 208 -25.97 9.70 18.45
CA SER A 208 -25.13 10.22 19.54
C SER A 208 -24.48 9.14 20.42
N THR A 209 -24.99 7.90 20.40
CA THR A 209 -24.49 6.82 21.27
C THR A 209 -23.87 5.66 20.50
N SER A 210 -23.92 5.69 19.17
CA SER A 210 -23.49 4.60 18.29
C SER A 210 -21.98 4.34 18.34
N PHE A 211 -21.14 5.36 18.50
CA PHE A 211 -19.71 5.09 18.57
C PHE A 211 -19.28 4.49 19.92
N ASN A 212 -19.68 5.11 21.04
CA ASN A 212 -19.30 4.67 22.39
C ASN A 212 -20.07 3.42 22.85
N GLY A 213 -21.34 3.27 22.46
CA GLY A 213 -22.19 2.15 22.84
C GLY A 213 -21.79 0.83 22.18
N TYR A 214 -21.30 0.87 20.94
CA TYR A 214 -20.88 -0.33 20.23
C TYR A 214 -19.48 -0.79 20.68
N ALA A 215 -18.58 0.15 20.95
CA ALA A 215 -17.22 -0.14 21.41
C ALA A 215 -17.15 -0.75 22.83
N SER A 216 -18.10 -0.38 23.70
CA SER A 216 -18.12 -0.86 25.09
C SER A 216 -18.76 -2.25 25.24
N ARG A 217 -19.68 -2.64 24.34
CA ARG A 217 -20.46 -3.89 24.48
C ARG A 217 -20.16 -4.97 23.42
N PHE A 218 -19.70 -4.60 22.21
CA PHE A 218 -19.27 -5.56 21.17
C PHE A 218 -17.75 -5.69 21.15
N LYS A 219 -17.18 -6.17 22.27
CA LYS A 219 -15.74 -6.11 22.58
C LYS A 219 -14.82 -7.00 21.75
N VAL A 220 -15.24 -7.60 20.62
CA VAL A 220 -14.38 -8.59 19.93
C VAL A 220 -14.21 -8.42 18.41
N ASN A 221 -15.14 -7.84 17.64
CA ASN A 221 -14.98 -7.80 16.17
C ASN A 221 -14.94 -6.41 15.52
N LEU A 222 -15.69 -5.41 16.00
CA LEU A 222 -15.76 -4.10 15.33
C LEU A 222 -14.44 -3.30 15.35
N ARG A 223 -13.63 -3.40 16.41
CA ARG A 223 -12.30 -2.74 16.43
C ARG A 223 -11.35 -3.30 15.38
N LYS A 224 -11.43 -4.59 15.04
CA LYS A 224 -10.59 -5.19 13.99
C LYS A 224 -11.03 -4.72 12.61
N THR A 225 -12.34 -4.67 12.36
CA THR A 225 -12.89 -4.23 11.08
C THR A 225 -12.68 -2.73 10.87
N ILE A 226 -12.97 -1.88 11.86
CA ILE A 226 -12.83 -0.42 11.73
C ILE A 226 -11.34 0.01 11.68
N MET A 227 -10.45 -0.61 12.46
CA MET A 227 -9.01 -0.29 12.35
C MET A 227 -8.35 -0.83 11.08
N ALA A 228 -8.96 -1.82 10.41
CA ALA A 228 -8.53 -2.23 9.07
C ALA A 228 -8.87 -1.14 8.01
N TYR A 229 -9.98 -0.42 8.19
CA TYR A 229 -10.37 0.69 7.31
C TYR A 229 -9.65 2.02 7.63
N GLN A 230 -9.12 2.21 8.84
CA GLN A 230 -8.31 3.40 9.20
C GLN A 230 -6.83 3.29 8.83
N LYS A 231 -6.38 2.16 8.25
CA LYS A 231 -4.99 1.94 7.78
C LYS A 231 -4.84 1.94 6.25
N ILE A 232 -5.86 2.39 5.52
CA ILE A 232 -5.78 2.73 4.09
C ILE A 232 -5.67 4.26 4.00
#